data_AF-A0A4R2TP36-F1
#
_entry.id   AF-A0A4R2TP36-F1
#
_cell.length_a   1.000
_cell.length_b   1.000
_cell.length_c   1.000
_cell.angle_alpha   90.00
_cell.angle_beta   90.00
_cell.angle_gamma   90.00
#
_symmetry.space_group_name_H-M   'P 1'
#
loop_
_entity.id
_entity.type
_entity.pdbx_description
1 polymer ?
#
loop_
_entity_poly.entity_id
_entity_poly.type
_entity_poly.pdbx_seq_one_letter_code
_entity_poly.pdbx_strand_id
1 'polypeptide(L)' 'MRFGFDMKKTTIEILHILAGLAVAVAITWAAAWSYPLGQDVIWACGAAAMVATVLMGVGPLRRARRLDRTTRRSEA' A
#
# COMPACT_ATOMS: atom_id res chain seq x y z
N MET A 1 -25.13 15.08 1.86
CA MET A 1 -23.71 15.39 2.15
C MET A 1 -22.99 14.16 2.70
N ARG A 2 -22.46 13.27 1.85
CA ARG A 2 -21.68 12.07 2.26
C ARG A 2 -20.29 11.97 1.60
N PHE A 3 -19.97 12.85 0.65
CA PHE A 3 -18.71 12.83 -0.12
C PHE A 3 -17.46 13.21 0.68
N GLY A 4 -17.57 14.09 1.69
CA GLY A 4 -16.42 14.54 2.47
C GLY A 4 -15.82 13.50 3.43
N PHE A 5 -16.56 12.44 3.78
CA PHE A 5 -16.06 11.37 4.66
C PHE A 5 -15.31 10.29 3.88
N ASP A 6 -15.68 10.09 2.61
CA ASP A 6 -15.11 9.06 1.74
C ASP A 6 -13.69 9.41 1.30
N MET A 7 -13.46 10.63 0.81
CA MET A 7 -12.11 11.12 0.47
C MET A 7 -11.14 11.05 1.66
N LYS A 8 -11.60 11.40 2.87
CA LYS A 8 -10.77 11.31 4.08
C LYS A 8 -10.37 9.87 4.39
N LYS A 9 -11.28 8.92 4.20
CA LYS A 9 -11.03 7.50 4.42
C LYS A 9 -10.03 6.94 3.42
N THR A 10 -10.17 7.29 2.13
CA THR A 10 -9.21 6.92 1.09
C THR A 10 -7.82 7.49 1.38
N THR A 11 -7.71 8.76 1.79
CA THR A 11 -6.41 9.36 2.17
C THR A 11 -5.76 8.65 3.35
N ILE A 12 -6.54 8.24 4.36
CA ILE A 12 -6.04 7.50 5.53
C ILE A 12 -5.56 6.10 5.14
N GLU A 13 -6.27 5.42 4.23
CA GLU A 13 -5.83 4.12 3.71
C GLU A 13 -4.54 4.23 2.90
N ILE A 14 -4.42 5.25 2.04
CA ILE A 14 -3.18 5.53 1.30
C ILE A 14 -2.03 5.83 2.27
N LEU A 15 -2.28 6.65 3.31
CA LEU A 15 -1.31 6.94 4.35
C LEU A 15 -0.87 5.68 5.11
N HIS A 16 -1.78 4.75 5.40
CA HIS A 16 -1.43 3.47 6.02
C HIS A 16 -0.56 2.59 5.12
N ILE A 17 -0.86 2.53 3.81
CA ILE A 17 -0.04 1.80 2.84
C ILE A 17 1.36 2.42 2.75
N LEU A 18 1.43 3.76 2.68
CA LEU A 18 2.70 4.50 2.65
C LEU A 18 3.49 4.32 3.94
N ALA A 19 2.84 4.31 5.11
CA ALA A 19 3.49 4.07 6.39
C ALA A 19 4.07 2.66 6.47
N GLY A 20 3.31 1.63 6.04
CA GLY A 20 3.81 0.26 5.99
C GLY A 20 4.99 0.10 5.03
N LEU A 21 4.93 0.75 3.86
CA LEU A 21 6.01 0.75 2.89
C LEU A 21 7.27 1.44 3.44
N ALA A 22 7.11 2.59 4.11
CA ALA A 22 8.21 3.32 4.72
C ALA A 22 8.92 2.50 5.81
N VAL A 23 8.15 1.77 6.64
CA VAL A 23 8.71 0.86 7.65
C VAL A 23 9.47 -0.29 6.99
N ALA A 24 8.93 -0.89 5.92
CA ALA A 24 9.62 -1.95 5.19
C ALA A 24 10.95 -1.48 4.57
N VAL A 25 10.97 -0.27 4.01
CA VAL A 25 12.20 0.36 3.49
C VAL A 25 13.20 0.61 4.61
N ALA A 26 12.77 1.16 5.74
CA ALA A 26 13.65 1.45 6.87
C ALA A 26 14.31 0.19 7.44
N ILE A 27 13.55 -0.91 7.59
CA ILE A 27 14.08 -2.19 8.09
C ILE A 27 15.05 -2.80 7.07
N THR A 28 14.70 -2.80 5.78
CA THR A 28 15.57 -3.30 4.71
C THR A 28 16.88 -2.52 4.65
N TRP A 29 16.80 -1.19 4.76
CA TRP A 29 17.96 -0.31 4.75
C TRP A 29 18.86 -0.52 5.97
N ALA A 30 18.28 -0.65 7.17
CA ALA A 30 19.01 -0.98 8.39
C ALA A 30 19.72 -2.35 8.29
N ALA A 31 19.04 -3.36 7.75
CA ALA A 31 19.63 -4.68 7.53
C ALA A 31 20.78 -4.64 6.50
N ALA A 32 20.61 -3.91 5.41
CA ALA A 32 21.63 -3.74 4.37
C ALA A 32 22.87 -3.01 4.88
N TRP A 33 22.72 -2.09 5.84
CA TRP A 33 23.84 -1.40 6.49
C TRP A 33 24.61 -2.30 7.46
N SER A 34 23.93 -3.19 8.18
CA SER A 34 24.58 -4.12 9.12
C SER A 34 25.35 -5.26 8.46
N TYR A 35 24.98 -5.69 7.24
CA TYR A 35 25.63 -6.83 6.57
C TYR A 35 25.91 -6.59 5.08
N PRO A 36 27.05 -5.95 4.74
CA PRO A 36 27.37 -5.56 3.36
C PRO A 36 27.58 -6.76 2.41
N LEU A 37 28.04 -7.92 2.91
CA LEU A 37 28.30 -9.11 2.08
C LEU A 37 27.02 -9.79 1.57
N GLY A 38 25.86 -9.54 2.20
CA GLY A 38 24.56 -10.13 1.84
C GLY A 38 23.54 -9.12 1.34
N GLN A 39 23.97 -7.91 0.95
CA GLN A 39 23.09 -6.82 0.56
C GLN A 39 22.13 -7.20 -0.58
N ASP A 40 22.57 -7.97 -1.57
CA ASP A 40 21.72 -8.41 -2.69
C ASP A 40 20.50 -9.19 -2.23
N VAL A 41 20.67 -10.13 -1.28
CA VAL A 41 19.57 -10.95 -0.76
C VAL A 41 18.63 -10.11 0.10
N ILE A 42 19.18 -9.19 0.89
CA ILE A 42 18.41 -8.28 1.74
C ILE A 42 17.55 -7.35 0.87
N TRP A 43 18.12 -6.82 -0.21
CA TRP A 43 17.37 -6.01 -1.16
C TRP A 43 16.33 -6.82 -1.93
N ALA A 44 16.63 -8.06 -2.32
CA ALA A 44 15.65 -8.93 -2.97
C ALA A 44 14.45 -9.25 -2.06
N CYS A 45 14.71 -9.63 -0.80
CA CYS A 45 13.66 -9.85 0.20
C CYS A 45 12.90 -8.56 0.54
N GLY A 46 13.61 -7.44 0.67
CA GLY A 46 13.02 -6.13 0.93
C GLY A 46 12.11 -5.67 -0.21
N ALA A 47 12.56 -5.84 -1.47
CA ALA A 47 11.75 -5.57 -2.65
C ALA A 47 10.51 -6.47 -2.70
N ALA A 48 10.64 -7.76 -2.39
CA ALA A 48 9.51 -8.68 -2.29
C ALA A 48 8.51 -8.25 -1.20
N ALA A 49 9.00 -7.81 -0.04
CA ALA A 49 8.16 -7.27 1.03
C ALA A 49 7.44 -5.98 0.61
N MET A 50 8.12 -5.04 -0.06
CA MET A 50 7.51 -3.82 -0.60
C MET A 50 6.40 -4.14 -1.61
N VAL A 51 6.65 -5.10 -2.52
CA VAL A 51 5.65 -5.57 -3.48
C VAL A 51 4.45 -6.19 -2.77
N ALA A 52 4.68 -7.01 -1.73
CA ALA A 52 3.61 -7.60 -0.93
C ALA A 52 2.78 -6.53 -0.17
N THR A 53 3.44 -5.53 0.41
CA THR A 53 2.77 -4.39 1.07
C THR A 53 1.88 -3.62 0.10
N VAL A 54 2.39 -3.34 -1.11
CA VAL A 54 1.60 -2.69 -2.16
C VAL A 54 0.42 -3.56 -2.56
N LEU A 55 0.64 -4.86 -2.81
CA LEU A 55 -0.42 -5.80 -3.20
C LEU A 55 -1.53 -5.92 -2.15
N MET A 56 -1.19 -5.96 -0.86
CA MET A 56 -2.16 -5.89 0.23
C MET A 56 -2.95 -4.57 0.20
N GLY A 57 -2.29 -3.46 -0.12
CA GLY A 57 -2.91 -2.15 -0.30
C GLY A 57 -3.82 -1.99 -1.52
N VAL A 58 -3.73 -2.85 -2.54
CA VAL A 58 -4.60 -2.79 -3.73
C VAL A 58 -6.03 -3.27 -3.45
N GLY A 59 -6.23 -4.10 -2.42
CA GLY A 59 -7.54 -4.61 -2.00
C GLY A 59 -8.61 -3.52 -1.80
N PRO A 60 -8.35 -2.46 -1.02
CA PRO A 60 -9.31 -1.37 -0.83
C PRO A 60 -9.57 -0.54 -2.09
N LEU A 61 -8.56 -0.35 -2.96
CA LEU A 61 -8.74 0.33 -4.25
C LEU A 61 -9.70 -0.42 -5.17
N ARG A 62 -9.64 -1.76 -5.17
CA ARG A 62 -10.60 -2.62 -5.91
C ARG A 62 -12.01 -2.51 -5.33
N ARG A 63 -12.14 -2.36 -4.01
CA ARG A 63 -13.44 -2.22 -3.34
C ARG A 63 -14.11 -0.88 -3.68
N ALA A 64 -13.35 0.23 -3.65
CA ALA A 64 -13.84 1.54 -4.05
C ALA A 64 -14.31 1.56 -5.52
N ARG A 65 -13.51 0.99 -6.45
CA ARG A 65 -13.92 0.86 -7.87
C ARG A 65 -15.18 0.01 -8.06
N ARG A 66 -15.42 -0.98 -7.20
CA ARG A 66 -16.62 -1.83 -7.28
C ARG A 66 -17.86 -1.08 -6.82
N LEU A 67 -17.74 -0.20 -5.83
CA LEU A 67 -18.83 0.69 -5.39
C LEU A 67 -19.19 1.73 -6.47
N ASP A 68 -18.20 2.33 -7.12
CA ASP A 68 -18.44 3.28 -8.21
C ASP A 68 -19.19 2.66 -9.39
N ARG A 69 -18.87 1.41 -9.75
CA ARG A 69 -19.58 0.67 -10.80
C ARG A 69 -21.03 0.34 -10.46
N THR A 70 -21.35 0.13 -9.19
CA THR A 70 -22.73 -0.15 -8.77
C THR A 70 -23.60 1.11 -8.77
N THR A 71 -23.07 2.27 -8.38
CA THR A 71 -23.81 3.54 -8.43
C THR A 71 -24.21 3.91 -9.85
N ARG A 72 -23.31 3.74 -10.83
CA ARG A 72 -23.58 4.06 -12.25
C ARG A 72 -24.65 3.17 -12.92
N ARG A 73 -25.03 2.05 -12.29
CA ARG A 73 -26.07 1.12 -12.80
C ARG A 73 -27.45 1.42 -12.24
N SER A 74 -27.56 2.08 -11.09
CA SER A 74 -28.86 2.48 -10.53
C SER A 74 -29.41 3.78 -11.12
N GLU A 75 -28.57 4.54 -11.84
CA GLU A 75 -28.97 5.78 -12.51
C GLU A 75 -29.30 5.58 -14.02
N ALA A 76 -29.25 4.33 -14.52
CA ALA A 76 -29.60 3.95 -15.90
C ALA A 76 -30.81 3.02 -15.89
#